data_AF-A0A2N1UFU2-F1
#
_entry.id   AF-A0A2N1UFU2-F1
#
_cell.length_a   1.000
_cell.length_b   1.000
_cell.length_c   1.000
_cell.angle_alpha   90.00
_cell.angle_beta   90.00
_cell.angle_gamma   90.00
#
_symmetry.space_group_name_H-M   'P 1'
#
loop_
_entity.id
_entity.type
_entity.pdbx_description
1 polymer ?
#
loop_
_entity_poly.entity_id
_entity_poly.type
_entity_poly.pdbx_seq_one_letter_code
_entity_poly.pdbx_strand_id
1 'polypeptide(L)'
;MTARHIRSTKHLVTIMFLLCSCFVQAATLQVPEWFSLTARLERAPELNQSIELQAELQSVIGTLNDVQIRLILPESWQAEPESARISVIEAGSRHKAVFKVTPGSYLSQGSIVVEAAFVVPKSELIAHFNREIPEDAGELSETVRRWPDTTKRYVDISFALTPEETFYPLADDMWLSYDDRIIVHDGFRGPSYYEDPLISAHQAQTDVEMFGKLEEYIKSDPNLLETMQKSGIDVKRKRYDKLNGLYVLAVKAYQDNSLDMAGNFIEQFESAIKSEPATAYENLRIAAGNIRGLVFWGKGQRRLAEEAFKKTFYSNRKHPLQRYILRNIGLLMLAGKDAATAGEMLRLARGFKKGYTLLDKESELLGKNR
;
A
#
# COMPACT_ATOMS: atom_id res chain seq x y z
N MET A 1 42.95 22.33 50.64
CA MET A 1 43.12 22.10 49.19
C MET A 1 43.47 20.64 48.97
N THR A 2 42.55 19.86 48.39
CA THR A 2 42.82 18.74 47.45
C THR A 2 41.47 18.16 47.03
N ALA A 3 40.99 18.63 45.87
CA ALA A 3 39.83 18.08 45.19
C ALA A 3 40.25 16.78 44.48
N ARG A 4 39.65 15.65 44.88
CA ARG A 4 39.62 14.41 44.11
C ARG A 4 38.16 13.98 44.02
N HIS A 5 37.67 13.88 42.79
CA HIS A 5 36.56 13.03 42.30
C HIS A 5 35.75 13.71 41.19
N ILE A 6 36.40 14.11 40.09
CA ILE A 6 35.68 14.41 38.83
C ILE A 6 36.53 13.96 37.64
N ARG A 7 36.76 12.65 37.48
CA ARG A 7 37.33 12.10 36.23
C ARG A 7 36.69 10.81 35.72
N SER A 8 35.85 10.13 36.51
CA SER A 8 35.27 8.83 36.12
C SER A 8 33.96 8.95 35.33
N THR A 9 33.17 10.01 35.51
CA THR A 9 31.86 10.16 34.83
C THR A 9 31.96 10.53 33.35
N LYS A 10 33.04 11.22 32.92
CA LYS A 10 33.18 11.63 31.52
C LYS A 10 33.45 10.44 30.59
N HIS A 11 34.22 9.44 31.01
CA HIS A 11 34.48 8.26 30.19
C HIS A 11 33.27 7.32 30.07
N LEU A 12 32.43 7.24 31.11
CA LEU A 12 31.21 6.42 31.07
C LEU A 12 30.18 6.98 30.09
N VAL A 13 30.03 8.31 30.03
CA VAL A 13 29.12 8.98 29.08
C VAL A 13 29.60 8.85 27.64
N THR A 14 30.92 8.88 27.39
CA THR A 14 31.47 8.68 26.02
C THR A 14 31.34 7.24 25.56
N ILE A 15 31.47 6.25 26.44
CA ILE A 15 31.27 4.83 26.10
C ILE A 15 29.77 4.52 25.88
N MET A 16 28.85 5.14 26.65
CA MET A 16 27.41 5.03 26.40
C MET A 16 27.00 5.67 25.05
N PHE A 17 27.61 6.80 24.67
CA PHE A 17 27.34 7.42 23.37
C PHE A 17 27.93 6.62 22.19
N LEU A 18 29.07 5.94 22.37
CA LEU A 18 29.65 5.05 21.35
C LEU A 18 28.85 3.75 21.18
N LEU A 19 28.27 3.19 22.26
CA LEU A 19 27.45 1.98 22.15
C LEU A 19 26.02 2.24 21.65
N CYS A 20 25.50 3.46 21.80
CA CYS A 20 24.21 3.86 21.22
C CYS A 20 24.28 4.26 19.74
N SER A 21 25.48 4.43 19.16
CA SER A 21 25.67 4.82 17.75
C SER A 21 25.99 3.64 16.81
N CYS A 22 26.00 2.40 17.31
CA CYS A 22 26.20 1.18 16.50
C CYS A 22 24.90 0.50 16.04
N PHE A 23 23.73 1.11 16.26
CA PHE A 23 22.51 0.72 15.54
C PHE A 23 22.29 1.66 14.36
N VAL A 24 23.27 1.67 13.43
CA VAL A 24 22.92 1.86 12.04
C VAL A 24 22.11 0.62 11.70
N GLN A 25 20.78 0.73 11.78
CA GLN A 25 19.93 -0.22 11.07
C GLN A 25 20.39 -0.10 9.62
N ALA A 26 21.15 -1.11 9.17
CA ALA A 26 21.43 -1.28 7.76
C ALA A 26 20.09 -1.11 7.06
N ALA A 27 20.03 -0.19 6.10
CA ALA A 27 18.93 -0.15 5.16
C ALA A 27 18.78 -1.59 4.68
N THR A 28 17.67 -2.25 5.02
CA THR A 28 17.44 -3.65 4.63
C THR A 28 17.61 -3.69 3.13
N LEU A 29 18.70 -4.28 2.71
CA LEU A 29 19.17 -4.28 1.35
C LEU A 29 18.10 -4.96 0.50
N GLN A 30 17.43 -4.18 -0.35
CA GLN A 30 16.27 -4.65 -1.09
C GLN A 30 16.73 -5.42 -2.30
N VAL A 31 16.16 -6.62 -2.48
CA VAL A 31 16.33 -7.34 -3.74
C VAL A 31 15.66 -6.49 -4.84
N PRO A 32 16.40 -6.07 -5.89
CA PRO A 32 15.85 -5.25 -6.96
C PRO A 32 14.68 -5.95 -7.66
N GLU A 33 13.82 -5.17 -8.33
CA GLU A 33 12.71 -5.71 -9.11
C GLU A 33 13.23 -6.69 -10.16
N TRP A 34 12.80 -7.94 -10.06
CA TRP A 34 13.24 -9.03 -10.94
C TRP A 34 12.11 -9.59 -11.80
N PHE A 35 10.87 -9.20 -11.54
CA PHE A 35 9.70 -9.46 -12.38
C PHE A 35 8.64 -8.38 -12.13
N SER A 36 7.73 -8.20 -13.08
CA SER A 36 6.57 -7.30 -12.94
C SER A 36 5.30 -8.02 -13.38
N LEU A 37 4.21 -7.88 -12.61
CA LEU A 37 2.90 -8.45 -12.94
C LEU A 37 1.85 -7.34 -12.97
N THR A 38 1.22 -7.16 -14.12
CA THR A 38 0.15 -6.19 -14.31
C THR A 38 -1.09 -6.86 -14.88
N ALA A 39 -2.26 -6.28 -14.62
CA ALA A 39 -3.51 -6.78 -15.18
C ALA A 39 -4.46 -5.63 -15.50
N ARG A 40 -5.22 -5.78 -16.58
CA ARG A 40 -6.22 -4.80 -17.01
C ARG A 40 -7.41 -5.48 -17.68
N LEU A 41 -8.58 -4.85 -17.54
CA LEU A 41 -9.76 -5.15 -18.34
C LEU A 41 -9.76 -4.27 -19.59
N GLU A 42 -10.16 -4.83 -20.73
CA GLU A 42 -10.26 -4.10 -21.99
C GLU A 42 -11.30 -2.96 -21.92
N ARG A 43 -12.39 -3.22 -21.19
CA ARG A 43 -13.54 -2.32 -21.05
C ARG A 43 -14.31 -2.62 -19.78
N ALA A 44 -15.58 -2.25 -19.79
CA ALA A 44 -16.60 -2.63 -18.87
C ALA A 44 -17.06 -4.08 -18.90
N PRO A 45 -17.03 -4.84 -17.78
CA PRO A 45 -17.97 -5.91 -17.52
C PRO A 45 -19.40 -5.37 -17.53
N GLU A 46 -20.14 -5.85 -18.51
CA GLU A 46 -21.60 -5.75 -18.61
C GLU A 46 -22.19 -7.13 -18.29
N LEU A 47 -23.41 -7.16 -17.75
CA LEU A 47 -24.08 -8.42 -17.37
C LEU A 47 -24.15 -9.39 -18.54
N ASN A 48 -23.71 -10.63 -18.33
CA ASN A 48 -23.72 -11.71 -19.32
C ASN A 48 -22.96 -11.40 -20.63
N GLN A 49 -22.11 -10.36 -20.64
CA GLN A 49 -21.26 -10.05 -21.80
C GLN A 49 -19.81 -10.40 -21.50
N SER A 50 -19.19 -11.11 -22.45
CA SER A 50 -17.76 -11.40 -22.37
C SER A 50 -16.92 -10.15 -22.55
N ILE A 51 -15.86 -10.07 -21.76
CA ILE A 51 -14.84 -9.04 -21.80
C ILE A 51 -13.45 -9.67 -21.72
N GLU A 52 -12.47 -9.09 -22.43
CA GLU A 52 -11.09 -9.51 -22.28
C GLU A 52 -10.44 -8.92 -21.02
N LEU A 53 -9.84 -9.80 -20.22
CA LEU A 53 -8.85 -9.47 -19.20
C LEU A 53 -7.47 -9.86 -19.70
N GLN A 54 -6.54 -8.92 -19.62
CA GLN A 54 -5.16 -9.08 -20.05
C GLN A 54 -4.25 -9.04 -18.83
N ALA A 55 -3.53 -10.13 -18.58
CA ALA A 55 -2.48 -10.21 -17.56
C ALA A 55 -1.12 -10.21 -18.25
N GLU A 56 -0.26 -9.27 -17.91
CA GLU A 56 1.11 -9.18 -18.44
C GLU A 56 2.11 -9.46 -17.32
N LEU A 57 2.91 -10.51 -17.52
CA LEU A 57 4.02 -10.87 -16.65
C LEU A 57 5.33 -10.62 -17.41
N GLN A 58 6.17 -9.76 -16.85
CA GLN A 58 7.50 -9.46 -17.36
C GLN A 58 8.55 -10.11 -16.45
N SER A 59 9.54 -10.77 -17.04
CA SER A 59 10.75 -11.15 -16.33
C SER A 59 11.82 -10.08 -16.54
N VAL A 60 12.35 -9.51 -15.46
CA VAL A 60 13.40 -8.49 -15.51
C VAL A 60 14.76 -9.14 -15.29
N ILE A 61 14.88 -10.02 -14.29
CA ILE A 61 16.12 -10.74 -13.97
C ILE A 61 15.82 -12.23 -13.85
N GLY A 62 16.51 -13.02 -14.66
CA GLY A 62 16.39 -14.47 -14.69
C GLY A 62 15.21 -14.98 -15.52
N THR A 63 15.14 -16.30 -15.69
CA THR A 63 14.10 -16.94 -16.52
C THR A 63 12.99 -17.50 -15.63
N LEU A 64 11.74 -17.09 -15.88
CA LEU A 64 10.58 -17.62 -15.14
C LEU A 64 10.13 -18.92 -15.78
N ASN A 65 10.17 -20.01 -15.00
CA ASN A 65 9.77 -21.34 -15.45
C ASN A 65 8.44 -21.76 -14.80
N ASP A 66 7.70 -22.61 -15.51
CA ASP A 66 6.44 -23.22 -15.07
C ASP A 66 5.43 -22.19 -14.55
N VAL A 67 5.28 -21.10 -15.30
CA VAL A 67 4.39 -20.01 -14.93
C VAL A 67 2.94 -20.46 -15.10
N GLN A 68 2.18 -20.40 -14.02
CA GLN A 68 0.73 -20.58 -14.03
C GLN A 68 0.06 -19.26 -13.66
N ILE A 69 -0.73 -18.71 -14.57
CA ILE A 69 -1.57 -17.55 -14.33
C ILE A 69 -3.01 -18.02 -14.20
N ARG A 70 -3.68 -17.73 -13.08
CA ARG A 70 -5.09 -18.04 -12.88
C ARG A 70 -5.87 -16.82 -12.44
N LEU A 71 -7.14 -16.78 -12.82
CA LEU A 71 -8.05 -15.75 -12.35
C LEU A 71 -8.80 -16.25 -11.12
N ILE A 72 -8.95 -15.35 -10.15
CA ILE A 72 -9.82 -15.52 -9.01
C ILE A 72 -10.93 -14.49 -9.20
N LEU A 73 -12.10 -14.99 -9.57
CA LEU A 73 -13.24 -14.19 -9.96
C LEU A 73 -14.28 -14.11 -8.85
N PRO A 74 -15.19 -13.13 -8.90
CA PRO A 74 -16.43 -13.15 -8.12
C PRO A 74 -17.24 -14.43 -8.37
N GLU A 75 -18.04 -14.85 -7.38
CA GLU A 75 -18.74 -16.15 -7.35
C GLU A 75 -19.63 -16.44 -8.57
N SER A 76 -20.21 -15.42 -9.21
CA SER A 76 -21.08 -15.56 -10.38
C SER A 76 -20.36 -15.42 -11.72
N TRP A 77 -19.05 -15.17 -11.73
CA TRP A 77 -18.28 -14.87 -12.93
C TRP A 77 -17.53 -16.10 -13.44
N GLN A 78 -17.35 -16.15 -14.75
CA GLN A 78 -16.65 -17.25 -15.42
C GLN A 78 -15.49 -16.71 -16.24
N ALA A 79 -14.43 -17.50 -16.42
CA ALA A 79 -13.32 -17.19 -17.31
C ALA A 79 -12.99 -18.35 -18.25
N GLU A 80 -12.62 -17.98 -19.48
CA GLU A 80 -12.09 -18.89 -20.49
C GLU A 80 -10.77 -18.33 -21.06
N PRO A 81 -9.64 -19.05 -20.90
CA PRO A 81 -9.47 -20.26 -20.08
C PRO A 81 -9.53 -19.94 -18.57
N GLU A 82 -9.75 -20.94 -17.70
CA GLU A 82 -9.69 -20.72 -16.23
C GLU A 82 -8.26 -20.41 -15.74
N SER A 83 -7.26 -20.94 -16.44
CA SER A 83 -5.85 -20.67 -16.18
C SER A 83 -5.03 -20.75 -17.47
N ALA A 84 -3.98 -19.94 -17.54
CA ALA A 84 -2.95 -20.00 -18.56
C ALA A 84 -1.70 -20.64 -17.97
N ARG A 85 -1.10 -21.58 -18.71
CA ARG A 85 0.21 -22.16 -18.39
C ARG A 85 1.21 -21.74 -19.44
N ILE A 86 2.34 -21.21 -18.98
CA ILE A 86 3.44 -20.76 -19.81
C ILE A 86 4.67 -21.49 -19.32
N SER A 87 5.33 -22.23 -20.22
CA SER A 87 6.50 -23.02 -19.87
C SER A 87 7.67 -22.13 -19.43
N VAL A 88 7.96 -21.08 -20.21
CA VAL A 88 9.13 -20.23 -20.02
C VAL A 88 8.82 -18.78 -20.38
N ILE A 89 9.29 -17.84 -19.55
CA ILE A 89 9.41 -16.42 -19.88
C ILE A 89 10.88 -16.04 -19.66
N GLU A 90 11.59 -15.78 -20.75
CA GLU A 90 13.02 -15.42 -20.73
C GLU A 90 13.26 -14.07 -20.05
N ALA A 91 14.47 -13.89 -19.51
CA ALA A 91 14.89 -12.62 -18.92
C ALA A 91 14.76 -11.46 -19.94
N GLY A 92 14.21 -10.33 -19.50
CA GLY A 92 13.93 -9.16 -20.33
C GLY A 92 12.67 -9.29 -21.20
N SER A 93 12.04 -10.47 -21.24
CA SER A 93 10.82 -10.70 -22.03
C SER A 93 9.56 -10.49 -21.20
N ARG A 94 8.46 -10.26 -21.91
CA ARG A 94 7.11 -10.18 -21.36
C ARG A 94 6.19 -11.19 -22.02
N HIS A 95 5.27 -11.73 -21.24
CA HIS A 95 4.21 -12.58 -21.73
C HIS A 95 2.85 -11.99 -21.37
N LYS A 96 1.95 -11.96 -22.35
CA LYS A 96 0.58 -11.50 -22.17
C LYS A 96 -0.38 -12.68 -22.25
N ALA A 97 -0.99 -13.01 -21.13
CA ALA A 97 -2.10 -13.96 -21.05
C ALA A 97 -3.43 -13.21 -21.22
N VAL A 98 -4.31 -13.74 -22.05
CA VAL A 98 -5.64 -13.18 -22.32
C VAL A 98 -6.71 -14.16 -21.84
N PHE A 99 -7.67 -13.62 -21.11
CA PHE A 99 -8.79 -14.34 -20.53
C PHE A 99 -10.08 -13.69 -21.00
N LYS A 100 -11.05 -14.47 -21.45
CA LYS A 100 -12.42 -14.00 -21.65
C LYS A 100 -13.17 -14.19 -20.35
N VAL A 101 -13.55 -13.09 -19.71
CA VAL A 101 -14.29 -13.09 -18.46
C VAL A 101 -15.75 -12.73 -18.77
N THR A 102 -16.68 -13.51 -18.26
CA THR A 102 -18.12 -13.25 -18.40
C THR A 102 -18.74 -13.05 -17.02
N PRO A 103 -19.25 -11.85 -16.70
CA PRO A 103 -20.03 -11.63 -15.50
C PRO A 103 -21.35 -12.41 -15.53
N GLY A 104 -21.76 -12.94 -14.38
CA GLY A 104 -23.03 -13.65 -14.25
C GLY A 104 -24.27 -12.75 -14.20
N SER A 105 -25.35 -13.28 -13.62
CA SER A 105 -26.69 -12.66 -13.59
C SER A 105 -26.79 -11.36 -12.78
N TYR A 106 -25.77 -11.02 -12.01
CA TYR A 106 -25.63 -9.74 -11.32
C TYR A 106 -24.15 -9.38 -11.21
N LEU A 107 -23.87 -8.07 -11.32
CA LEU A 107 -22.58 -7.52 -10.99
C LEU A 107 -22.63 -7.23 -9.48
N SER A 108 -21.66 -7.73 -8.73
CA SER A 108 -21.48 -7.38 -7.31
C SER A 108 -20.17 -6.65 -7.13
N GLN A 109 -20.13 -5.72 -6.18
CA GLN A 109 -18.89 -5.04 -5.82
C GLN A 109 -17.82 -6.08 -5.45
N GLY A 110 -16.65 -6.03 -6.08
CA GLY A 110 -15.69 -7.11 -5.95
C GLY A 110 -14.36 -6.78 -6.60
N SER A 111 -13.53 -7.80 -6.74
CA SER A 111 -12.24 -7.64 -7.39
C SER A 111 -11.88 -8.90 -8.18
N ILE A 112 -11.20 -8.72 -9.31
CA ILE A 112 -10.66 -9.81 -10.11
C ILE A 112 -9.18 -9.91 -9.79
N VAL A 113 -8.79 -10.99 -9.11
CA VAL A 113 -7.39 -11.19 -8.76
C VAL A 113 -6.73 -12.08 -9.79
N VAL A 114 -5.67 -11.59 -10.40
CA VAL A 114 -4.75 -12.41 -11.20
C VAL A 114 -3.69 -12.95 -10.25
N GLU A 115 -3.65 -14.28 -10.11
CA GLU A 115 -2.58 -14.97 -9.40
C GLU A 115 -1.59 -15.55 -10.42
N ALA A 116 -0.33 -15.17 -10.33
CA ALA A 116 0.78 -15.80 -11.04
C ALA A 116 1.61 -16.64 -10.06
N ALA A 117 1.76 -17.92 -10.36
CA ALA A 117 2.65 -18.83 -9.64
C ALA A 117 3.79 -19.25 -10.56
N PHE A 118 5.03 -19.22 -10.08
CA PHE A 118 6.21 -19.59 -10.88
C PHE A 118 7.40 -19.97 -10.00
N VAL A 119 8.37 -20.65 -10.60
CA VAL A 119 9.64 -21.00 -9.95
C VAL A 119 10.52 -19.75 -9.85
N VAL A 120 11.09 -19.51 -8.67
CA VAL A 120 12.02 -18.41 -8.43
C VAL A 120 13.36 -18.73 -9.12
N PRO A 121 13.89 -17.85 -10.00
CA PRO A 121 15.17 -18.08 -10.69
C PRO A 121 16.37 -17.77 -9.77
N LYS A 122 16.45 -18.46 -8.62
CA LYS A 122 17.41 -18.17 -7.55
C LYS A 122 18.85 -18.09 -8.04
N SER A 123 19.28 -19.06 -8.86
CA SER A 123 20.65 -19.12 -9.38
C SER A 123 20.97 -17.92 -10.28
N GLU A 124 20.04 -17.49 -11.12
CA GLU A 124 20.22 -16.34 -12.02
C GLU A 124 20.21 -15.02 -11.25
N LEU A 125 19.34 -14.89 -10.24
CA LEU A 125 19.32 -13.74 -9.32
C LEU A 125 20.64 -13.60 -8.56
N ILE A 126 21.13 -14.69 -7.97
CA ILE A 126 22.42 -14.73 -7.27
C ILE A 126 23.56 -14.37 -8.21
N ALA A 127 23.57 -14.93 -9.43
CA ALA A 127 24.58 -14.59 -10.43
C ALA A 127 24.53 -13.10 -10.82
N HIS A 128 23.33 -12.53 -10.95
CA HIS A 128 23.13 -11.12 -11.22
C HIS A 128 23.68 -10.24 -10.09
N PHE A 129 23.38 -10.52 -8.81
CA PHE A 129 23.90 -9.71 -7.70
C PHE A 129 25.43 -9.76 -7.63
N ASN A 130 26.02 -10.94 -7.81
CA ASN A 130 27.48 -11.07 -7.82
C ASN A 130 28.16 -10.27 -8.94
N ARG A 131 27.46 -10.01 -10.05
CA ARG A 131 28.00 -9.29 -11.21
C ARG A 131 27.72 -7.79 -11.15
N GLU A 132 26.48 -7.41 -10.87
CA GLU A 132 26.00 -6.02 -10.98
C GLU A 132 26.01 -5.27 -9.63
N ILE A 133 25.95 -5.99 -8.51
CA ILE A 133 25.88 -5.40 -7.15
C ILE A 133 26.84 -6.14 -6.19
N PRO A 134 28.15 -6.24 -6.52
CA PRO A 134 29.08 -7.11 -5.81
C PRO A 134 29.30 -6.72 -4.34
N GLU A 135 29.14 -5.44 -4.00
CA GLU A 135 29.29 -4.91 -2.64
C GLU A 135 28.27 -5.50 -1.66
N ASP A 136 27.10 -5.85 -2.20
CA ASP A 136 25.87 -6.23 -1.49
C ASP A 136 25.46 -7.69 -1.77
N ALA A 137 26.20 -8.36 -2.67
CA ALA A 137 25.83 -9.67 -3.22
C ALA A 137 25.72 -10.77 -2.17
N GLY A 138 26.53 -10.73 -1.10
CA GLY A 138 26.50 -11.74 -0.04
C GLY A 138 25.17 -11.78 0.71
N GLU A 139 24.69 -10.61 1.14
CA GLU A 139 23.42 -10.48 1.89
C GLU A 139 22.20 -10.69 0.98
N LEU A 140 22.23 -10.16 -0.25
CA LEU A 140 21.17 -10.41 -1.25
C LEU A 140 21.06 -11.89 -1.64
N SER A 141 22.20 -12.56 -1.81
CA SER A 141 22.22 -13.99 -2.16
C SER A 141 21.67 -14.86 -1.04
N GLU A 142 22.02 -14.60 0.21
CA GLU A 142 21.47 -15.30 1.36
C GLU A 142 19.96 -15.05 1.51
N THR A 143 19.51 -13.83 1.22
CA THR A 143 18.09 -13.49 1.21
C THR A 143 17.32 -14.31 0.17
N VAL A 144 17.80 -14.36 -1.08
CA VAL A 144 17.15 -15.13 -2.15
C VAL A 144 17.22 -16.64 -1.92
N ARG A 145 18.29 -17.16 -1.31
CA ARG A 145 18.40 -18.59 -0.95
C ARG A 145 17.31 -19.03 0.01
N ARG A 146 16.91 -18.17 0.95
CA ARG A 146 15.87 -18.44 1.95
C ARG A 146 14.45 -18.36 1.39
N TRP A 147 14.26 -17.81 0.19
CA TRP A 147 12.95 -17.78 -0.45
C TRP A 147 12.46 -19.20 -0.75
N PRO A 148 11.14 -19.44 -0.82
CA PRO A 148 10.62 -20.70 -1.33
C PRO A 148 10.99 -20.88 -2.81
N ASP A 149 11.07 -22.13 -3.28
CA ASP A 149 11.40 -22.44 -4.68
C ASP A 149 10.30 -22.00 -5.64
N THR A 150 9.06 -22.01 -5.17
CA THR A 150 7.90 -21.49 -5.91
C THR A 150 7.32 -20.29 -5.17
N THR A 151 6.92 -19.28 -5.94
CA THR A 151 6.31 -18.07 -5.39
C THR A 151 4.96 -17.81 -6.03
N LYS A 152 4.08 -17.13 -5.30
CA LYS A 152 2.79 -16.65 -5.78
C LYS A 152 2.74 -15.14 -5.71
N ARG A 153 2.25 -14.52 -6.77
CA ARG A 153 2.14 -13.09 -6.94
C ARG A 153 0.73 -12.76 -7.40
N TYR A 154 0.25 -11.62 -6.92
CA TYR A 154 -1.14 -11.23 -7.06
C TYR A 154 -1.17 -9.80 -7.58
N VAL A 155 -2.01 -9.57 -8.59
CA VAL A 155 -2.43 -8.24 -8.98
C VAL A 155 -3.96 -8.21 -9.02
N ASP A 156 -4.53 -7.12 -8.55
CA ASP A 156 -5.97 -7.02 -8.32
C ASP A 156 -6.59 -5.97 -9.24
N ILE A 157 -7.70 -6.31 -9.88
CA ILE A 157 -8.57 -5.39 -10.62
C ILE A 157 -9.84 -5.21 -9.79
N SER A 158 -9.83 -4.22 -8.91
CA SER A 158 -11.00 -3.86 -8.11
C SER A 158 -12.04 -3.11 -8.94
N PHE A 159 -13.32 -3.42 -8.73
CA PHE A 159 -14.44 -2.75 -9.37
C PHE A 159 -15.64 -2.67 -8.40
N ALA A 160 -16.52 -1.70 -8.63
CA ALA A 160 -17.83 -1.66 -8.00
C ALA A 160 -18.82 -0.91 -8.88
N LEU A 161 -20.08 -0.99 -8.48
CA LEU A 161 -21.19 -0.69 -9.34
C LEU A 161 -22.04 0.33 -8.60
N THR A 162 -22.27 1.47 -9.24
CA THR A 162 -23.21 2.47 -8.74
C THR A 162 -24.62 2.10 -9.22
N PRO A 163 -25.67 2.64 -8.56
CA PRO A 163 -27.07 2.31 -8.86
C PRO A 163 -27.57 2.69 -10.27
N GLU A 164 -26.78 3.40 -11.08
CA GLU A 164 -27.22 4.01 -12.35
C GLU A 164 -26.71 3.29 -13.61
N GLU A 165 -26.43 1.98 -13.54
CA GLU A 165 -26.14 1.11 -14.71
C GLU A 165 -25.15 1.67 -15.74
N THR A 166 -23.96 1.99 -15.27
CA THR A 166 -22.79 2.00 -16.16
C THR A 166 -21.64 1.38 -15.40
N PHE A 167 -20.98 0.42 -16.02
CA PHE A 167 -19.65 0.06 -15.55
C PHE A 167 -18.80 1.32 -15.54
N TYR A 168 -18.40 1.71 -14.35
CA TYR A 168 -17.24 2.54 -14.18
C TYR A 168 -16.11 1.61 -13.79
N PRO A 169 -14.94 1.63 -14.48
CA PRO A 169 -13.74 1.16 -13.83
C PRO A 169 -13.66 1.99 -12.56
N LEU A 170 -13.87 1.38 -11.40
CA LEU A 170 -13.90 2.16 -10.19
C LEU A 170 -12.48 2.62 -9.86
N ALA A 171 -12.21 3.82 -10.33
CA ALA A 171 -11.27 4.73 -9.71
C ALA A 171 -11.66 5.04 -8.25
N ASP A 172 -12.87 4.67 -7.81
CA ASP A 172 -13.46 5.17 -6.56
C ASP A 172 -13.60 4.12 -5.43
N ASP A 173 -13.21 2.86 -5.69
CA ASP A 173 -12.91 1.88 -4.62
C ASP A 173 -11.41 1.57 -4.63
N MET A 174 -10.65 2.68 -4.61
CA MET A 174 -9.32 2.86 -4.03
C MET A 174 -8.11 2.41 -4.85
N TRP A 175 -7.16 3.29 -5.15
CA TRP A 175 -6.19 3.76 -4.15
C TRP A 175 -5.79 2.66 -3.17
N LEU A 176 -5.37 1.49 -3.65
CA LEU A 176 -4.95 0.43 -2.76
C LEU A 176 -3.66 -0.19 -3.26
N SER A 177 -2.58 0.28 -2.67
CA SER A 177 -1.26 -0.29 -2.82
C SER A 177 -0.95 -1.11 -1.56
N TYR A 178 -0.05 -2.07 -1.68
CA TYR A 178 0.40 -2.91 -0.57
C TYR A 178 1.88 -2.66 -0.34
N ASP A 179 2.26 -2.45 0.91
CA ASP A 179 3.66 -2.36 1.28
C ASP A 179 4.23 -3.74 1.56
N ASP A 180 4.59 -4.45 0.48
CA ASP A 180 5.17 -5.79 0.56
C ASP A 180 6.59 -5.81 1.16
N ARG A 181 7.17 -4.66 1.53
CA ARG A 181 8.40 -4.63 2.35
C ARG A 181 8.12 -5.13 3.76
N ILE A 182 6.87 -5.04 4.22
CA ILE A 182 6.43 -5.45 5.56
C ILE A 182 5.57 -6.72 5.44
N ILE A 183 6.14 -7.81 4.91
CA ILE A 183 5.45 -9.11 4.93
C ILE A 183 5.59 -9.74 6.31
N VAL A 184 4.45 -10.06 6.92
CA VAL A 184 4.38 -10.58 8.29
C VAL A 184 4.42 -12.11 8.36
N HIS A 185 3.86 -12.77 7.34
CA HIS A 185 3.76 -14.22 7.29
C HIS A 185 3.63 -14.69 5.83
N ASP A 186 4.12 -15.90 5.53
CA ASP A 186 3.95 -16.54 4.23
C ASP A 186 2.46 -16.64 3.86
N GLY A 187 2.15 -16.26 2.62
CA GLY A 187 0.78 -16.24 2.08
C GLY A 187 0.00 -14.95 2.33
N PHE A 188 0.56 -13.98 3.07
CA PHE A 188 -0.05 -12.66 3.30
C PHE A 188 0.61 -11.58 2.44
N ARG A 189 -0.19 -10.61 1.98
CA ARG A 189 0.34 -9.36 1.40
C ARG A 189 0.72 -8.39 2.51
N GLY A 190 1.61 -7.45 2.21
CA GLY A 190 1.96 -6.38 3.14
C GLY A 190 0.78 -5.49 3.56
N PRO A 191 0.98 -4.56 4.50
CA PRO A 191 -0.04 -3.61 4.91
C PRO A 191 -0.54 -2.79 3.73
N SER A 192 -1.84 -2.54 3.71
CA SER A 192 -2.50 -1.86 2.60
C SER A 192 -2.59 -0.35 2.86
N TYR A 193 -2.33 0.46 1.85
CA TYR A 193 -2.40 1.93 1.94
C TYR A 193 -2.98 2.54 0.68
N TYR A 194 -3.33 3.83 0.75
CA TYR A 194 -3.99 4.52 -0.36
C TYR A 194 -3.02 5.26 -1.24
N GLU A 195 -3.11 5.09 -2.56
CA GLU A 195 -2.28 5.80 -3.52
C GLU A 195 -3.17 6.39 -4.61
N ASP A 196 -3.11 7.70 -4.79
CA ASP A 196 -3.75 8.38 -5.92
C ASP A 196 -2.77 8.39 -7.11
N PRO A 197 -3.00 7.57 -8.16
CA PRO A 197 -2.09 7.52 -9.31
C PRO A 197 -2.28 8.69 -10.27
N LEU A 198 -3.37 9.47 -10.13
CA LEU A 198 -3.73 10.53 -11.07
C LEU A 198 -2.99 11.84 -10.77
N ILE A 199 -2.50 12.01 -9.55
CA ILE A 199 -1.78 13.22 -9.13
C ILE A 199 -0.28 12.91 -9.01
N SER A 200 0.51 13.60 -9.84
CA SER A 200 1.97 13.53 -9.73
C SER A 200 2.47 14.25 -8.48
N ALA A 201 3.63 13.84 -7.98
CA ALA A 201 4.27 14.54 -6.85
C ALA A 201 4.51 16.03 -7.14
N HIS A 202 4.84 16.38 -8.39
CA HIS A 202 5.03 17.78 -8.81
C HIS A 202 3.72 18.58 -8.75
N GLN A 203 2.62 18.00 -9.23
CA GLN A 203 1.30 18.62 -9.15
C GLN A 203 0.88 18.80 -7.68
N ALA A 204 1.03 17.76 -6.87
CA ALA A 204 0.73 17.80 -5.43
C ALA A 204 1.53 18.88 -4.69
N GLN A 205 2.84 18.97 -4.94
CA GLN A 205 3.70 20.02 -4.37
C GLN A 205 3.23 21.42 -4.76
N THR A 206 2.90 21.62 -6.04
CA THR A 206 2.40 22.90 -6.55
C THR A 206 1.10 23.31 -5.87
N ASP A 207 0.15 22.39 -5.72
CA ASP A 207 -1.13 22.66 -5.08
C ASP A 207 -0.97 23.04 -3.60
N VAL A 208 -0.05 22.38 -2.89
CA VAL A 208 0.27 22.69 -1.48
C VAL A 208 0.89 24.09 -1.34
N GLU A 209 1.90 24.40 -2.16
CA GLU A 209 2.58 25.70 -2.12
C GLU A 209 1.67 26.86 -2.51
N MET A 210 0.90 26.69 -3.59
CA MET A 210 0.00 27.73 -4.10
C MET A 210 -1.13 28.02 -3.12
N PHE A 211 -1.71 26.99 -2.48
CA PHE A 211 -2.71 27.22 -1.45
C PHE A 211 -2.11 27.82 -0.18
N GLY A 212 -0.88 27.45 0.19
CA GLY A 212 -0.16 28.05 1.31
C GLY A 212 -0.02 29.57 1.14
N LYS A 213 0.42 30.02 -0.05
CA LYS A 213 0.48 31.45 -0.40
C LYS A 213 -0.90 32.10 -0.37
N LEU A 214 -1.92 31.42 -0.90
CA LEU A 214 -3.29 31.92 -0.87
C LEU A 214 -3.81 32.12 0.57
N GLU A 215 -3.53 31.20 1.49
CA GLU A 215 -3.91 31.36 2.90
C GLU A 215 -3.23 32.56 3.56
N GLU A 216 -1.97 32.84 3.23
CA GLU A 216 -1.27 34.04 3.71
C GLU A 216 -1.94 35.31 3.18
N TYR A 217 -2.29 35.35 1.89
CA TYR A 217 -3.01 36.48 1.32
C TYR A 217 -4.39 36.67 1.96
N ILE A 218 -5.17 35.60 2.13
CA ILE A 218 -6.50 35.67 2.78
C ILE A 218 -6.37 36.15 4.23
N LYS A 219 -5.33 35.75 4.95
CA LYS A 219 -5.07 36.25 6.32
C LYS A 219 -4.70 37.73 6.34
N SER A 220 -4.01 38.21 5.31
CA SER A 220 -3.56 39.60 5.22
C SER A 220 -4.65 40.57 4.74
N ASP A 221 -5.63 40.09 3.97
CA ASP A 221 -6.75 40.88 3.44
C ASP A 221 -8.11 40.24 3.78
N PRO A 222 -8.87 40.80 4.75
CA PRO A 222 -10.17 40.29 5.17
C PRO A 222 -11.24 40.21 4.07
N ASN A 223 -11.13 41.03 3.01
CA ASN A 223 -12.12 41.10 1.94
C ASN A 223 -11.75 40.23 0.72
N LEU A 224 -10.53 39.69 0.69
CA LEU A 224 -10.03 38.92 -0.45
C LEU A 224 -10.84 37.65 -0.66
N LEU A 225 -11.19 36.94 0.42
CA LEU A 225 -11.97 35.69 0.33
C LEU A 225 -13.33 35.92 -0.35
N GLU A 226 -14.04 36.96 0.07
CA GLU A 226 -15.36 37.30 -0.50
C GLU A 226 -15.22 37.74 -1.96
N THR A 227 -14.18 38.50 -2.28
CA THR A 227 -13.89 38.96 -3.65
C THR A 227 -13.61 37.77 -4.57
N MET A 228 -12.76 36.84 -4.14
CA MET A 228 -12.44 35.62 -4.90
C MET A 228 -13.66 34.75 -5.14
N GLN A 229 -14.52 34.59 -4.13
CA GLN A 229 -15.76 33.83 -4.27
C GLN A 229 -16.73 34.51 -5.25
N LYS A 230 -16.86 35.85 -5.21
CA LYS A 230 -17.65 36.61 -6.19
C LYS A 230 -17.10 36.51 -7.60
N SER A 231 -15.79 36.35 -7.77
CA SER A 231 -15.14 36.08 -9.06
C SER A 231 -15.24 34.62 -9.52
N GLY A 232 -15.93 33.76 -8.79
CA GLY A 232 -16.16 32.36 -9.16
C GLY A 232 -15.02 31.39 -8.80
N ILE A 233 -14.06 31.80 -7.96
CA ILE A 233 -12.99 30.92 -7.51
C ILE A 233 -13.51 30.01 -6.40
N ASP A 234 -13.42 28.70 -6.62
CA ASP A 234 -13.78 27.69 -5.61
C ASP A 234 -12.63 27.45 -4.62
N VAL A 235 -12.63 28.23 -3.55
CA VAL A 235 -11.65 28.11 -2.46
C VAL A 235 -11.79 26.78 -1.71
N LYS A 236 -13.00 26.18 -1.66
CA LYS A 236 -13.21 24.87 -1.01
C LYS A 236 -12.58 23.75 -1.83
N ARG A 237 -12.68 23.82 -3.16
CA ARG A 237 -11.97 22.88 -4.03
C ARG A 237 -10.46 23.02 -3.89
N LYS A 238 -9.95 24.25 -3.89
CA LYS A 238 -8.52 24.51 -3.69
C LYS A 238 -8.02 24.03 -2.31
N ARG A 239 -8.85 24.11 -1.28
CA ARG A 239 -8.59 23.52 0.05
C ARG A 239 -8.48 22.00 -0.01
N TYR A 240 -9.41 21.35 -0.72
CA TYR A 240 -9.35 19.91 -0.97
C TYR A 240 -8.07 19.52 -1.72
N ASP A 241 -7.72 20.25 -2.79
CA ASP A 241 -6.53 19.97 -3.60
C ASP A 241 -5.25 20.05 -2.73
N LYS A 242 -5.14 21.03 -1.82
CA LYS A 242 -4.04 21.08 -0.82
C LYS A 242 -4.02 19.85 0.08
N LEU A 243 -5.16 19.48 0.66
CA LEU A 243 -5.24 18.33 1.57
C LEU A 243 -4.88 17.03 0.84
N ASN A 244 -5.36 16.85 -0.39
CA ASN A 244 -4.99 15.71 -1.21
C ASN A 244 -3.51 15.75 -1.60
N GLY A 245 -2.96 16.93 -1.94
CA GLY A 245 -1.55 17.10 -2.24
C GLY A 245 -0.64 16.71 -1.07
N LEU A 246 -0.95 17.15 0.16
CA LEU A 246 -0.23 16.73 1.37
C LEU A 246 -0.29 15.21 1.58
N TYR A 247 -1.46 14.61 1.32
CA TYR A 247 -1.63 13.17 1.38
C TYR A 247 -0.75 12.43 0.35
N VAL A 248 -0.80 12.84 -0.92
CA VAL A 248 0.00 12.26 -2.01
C VAL A 248 1.50 12.36 -1.72
N LEU A 249 1.96 13.53 -1.26
CA LEU A 249 3.36 13.72 -0.88
C LEU A 249 3.78 12.81 0.28
N ALA A 250 2.90 12.60 1.27
CA ALA A 250 3.16 11.65 2.35
C ALA A 250 3.28 10.21 1.83
N VAL A 251 2.42 9.80 0.91
CA VAL A 251 2.45 8.46 0.28
C VAL A 251 3.73 8.27 -0.50
N LYS A 252 4.13 9.25 -1.32
CA LYS A 252 5.37 9.18 -2.12
C LYS A 252 6.60 9.10 -1.22
N ALA A 253 6.68 9.95 -0.19
CA ALA A 253 7.76 9.86 0.80
C ALA A 253 7.78 8.52 1.55
N TYR A 254 6.61 7.93 1.83
CA TYR A 254 6.51 6.60 2.44
C TYR A 254 6.99 5.47 1.50
N GLN A 255 6.63 5.54 0.22
CA GLN A 255 7.10 4.62 -0.82
C GLN A 255 8.63 4.69 -0.96
N ASP A 256 9.19 5.89 -0.92
CA ASP A 256 10.65 6.13 -0.95
C ASP A 256 11.35 5.81 0.38
N ASN A 257 10.64 5.23 1.35
CA ASN A 257 11.12 4.90 2.70
C ASN A 257 11.63 6.10 3.50
N SER A 258 11.26 7.32 3.10
CA SER A 258 11.57 8.57 3.78
C SER A 258 10.55 8.84 4.90
N LEU A 259 10.55 7.98 5.93
CA LEU A 259 9.50 7.92 6.95
C LEU A 259 9.35 9.21 7.79
N ASP A 260 10.44 9.96 7.99
CA ASP A 260 10.37 11.27 8.66
C ASP A 260 9.67 12.31 7.79
N MET A 261 9.99 12.34 6.50
CA MET A 261 9.35 13.24 5.55
C MET A 261 7.86 12.90 5.38
N ALA A 262 7.52 11.61 5.27
CA ALA A 262 6.14 11.15 5.25
C ALA A 262 5.37 11.60 6.51
N GLY A 263 6.00 11.45 7.69
CA GLY A 263 5.45 11.94 8.95
C GLY A 263 5.18 13.44 8.94
N ASN A 264 6.13 14.24 8.45
CA ASN A 264 5.99 15.70 8.37
C ASN A 264 4.82 16.15 7.47
N PHE A 265 4.60 15.50 6.33
CA PHE A 265 3.46 15.80 5.47
C PHE A 265 2.12 15.43 6.12
N ILE A 266 2.08 14.31 6.87
CA ILE A 266 0.90 13.95 7.66
C ILE A 266 0.63 14.96 8.78
N GLU A 267 1.66 15.45 9.47
CA GLU A 267 1.49 16.49 10.50
C GLU A 267 0.95 17.80 9.92
N GLN A 268 1.43 18.20 8.74
CA GLN A 268 0.89 19.33 8.00
C GLN A 268 -0.58 19.10 7.60
N PHE A 269 -0.92 17.89 7.12
CA PHE A 269 -2.30 17.52 6.81
C PHE A 269 -3.20 17.62 8.06
N GLU A 270 -2.77 17.05 9.18
CA GLU A 270 -3.52 17.10 10.44
C GLU A 270 -3.70 18.53 10.95
N SER A 271 -2.70 19.39 10.79
CA SER A 271 -2.80 20.81 11.11
C SER A 271 -3.82 21.52 10.23
N ALA A 272 -3.76 21.29 8.91
CA ALA A 272 -4.66 21.91 7.95
C ALA A 272 -6.13 21.46 8.13
N ILE A 273 -6.36 20.18 8.42
CA ILE A 273 -7.72 19.64 8.49
C ILE A 273 -8.41 19.86 9.84
N LYS A 274 -7.71 20.37 10.86
CA LYS A 274 -8.29 20.69 12.18
C LYS A 274 -9.33 21.79 12.12
N SER A 275 -9.25 22.70 11.15
CA SER A 275 -10.23 23.77 10.95
C SER A 275 -11.53 23.27 10.32
N GLU A 276 -11.53 22.06 9.77
CA GLU A 276 -12.68 21.48 9.07
C GLU A 276 -13.57 20.69 10.03
N PRO A 277 -14.89 20.61 9.78
CA PRO A 277 -15.77 19.70 10.49
C PRO A 277 -15.24 18.26 10.49
N ALA A 278 -15.54 17.50 11.55
CA ALA A 278 -15.09 16.12 11.67
C ALA A 278 -15.61 15.22 10.53
N THR A 279 -16.78 15.55 9.98
CA THR A 279 -17.43 14.85 8.85
C THR A 279 -16.94 15.31 7.48
N ALA A 280 -16.09 16.34 7.41
CA ALA A 280 -15.52 16.79 6.15
C ALA A 280 -14.34 15.89 5.75
N TYR A 281 -14.30 15.54 4.46
CA TYR A 281 -13.19 14.81 3.83
C TYR A 281 -12.87 13.47 4.53
N GLU A 282 -13.89 12.72 4.94
CA GLU A 282 -13.73 11.48 5.74
C GLU A 282 -12.79 10.47 5.08
N ASN A 283 -12.86 10.31 3.75
CA ASN A 283 -11.96 9.44 2.99
C ASN A 283 -10.49 9.80 3.20
N LEU A 284 -10.15 11.08 3.02
CA LEU A 284 -8.78 11.58 3.20
C LEU A 284 -8.34 11.50 4.66
N ARG A 285 -9.23 11.73 5.63
CA ARG A 285 -8.92 11.56 7.05
C ARG A 285 -8.55 10.12 7.39
N ILE A 286 -9.32 9.15 6.88
CA ILE A 286 -9.05 7.73 7.09
C ILE A 286 -7.75 7.32 6.40
N ALA A 287 -7.54 7.77 5.16
CA ALA A 287 -6.32 7.48 4.41
C ALA A 287 -5.06 8.06 5.09
N ALA A 288 -5.09 9.32 5.52
CA ALA A 288 -3.99 9.96 6.25
C ALA A 288 -3.72 9.28 7.60
N GLY A 289 -4.78 8.91 8.33
CA GLY A 289 -4.67 8.13 9.57
C GLY A 289 -4.03 6.75 9.36
N ASN A 290 -4.34 6.11 8.22
CA ASN A 290 -3.71 4.86 7.83
C ASN A 290 -2.21 5.03 7.57
N ILE A 291 -1.82 5.99 6.73
CA ILE A 291 -0.41 6.28 6.44
C ILE A 291 0.34 6.66 7.71
N ARG A 292 -0.29 7.42 8.62
CA ARG A 292 0.31 7.73 9.93
C ARG A 292 0.67 6.47 10.72
N GLY A 293 -0.25 5.52 10.80
CA GLY A 293 -0.02 4.25 11.48
C GLY A 293 1.10 3.44 10.81
N LEU A 294 1.16 3.44 9.48
CA LEU A 294 2.20 2.77 8.71
C LEU A 294 3.57 3.42 8.87
N VAL A 295 3.66 4.75 8.91
CA VAL A 295 4.90 5.48 9.21
C VAL A 295 5.43 5.08 10.59
N PHE A 296 4.57 5.04 11.62
CA PHE A 296 4.97 4.59 12.95
C PHE A 296 5.41 3.11 12.94
N TRP A 297 4.72 2.26 12.19
CA TRP A 297 5.10 0.86 12.07
C TRP A 297 6.46 0.71 11.40
N GLY A 298 6.69 1.38 10.26
CA GLY A 298 7.98 1.37 9.56
C GLY A 298 9.14 1.87 10.42
N LYS A 299 8.88 2.81 11.34
CA LYS A 299 9.85 3.30 12.34
C LYS A 299 10.07 2.34 13.53
N GLY A 300 9.44 1.17 13.54
CA GLY A 300 9.48 0.23 14.67
C GLY A 300 8.67 0.67 15.89
N GLN A 301 7.88 1.74 15.79
CA GLN A 301 7.10 2.32 16.89
C GLN A 301 5.73 1.63 17.03
N ARG A 302 5.74 0.33 17.30
CA ARG A 302 4.54 -0.54 17.30
C ARG A 302 3.36 0.01 18.09
N ARG A 303 3.59 0.50 19.33
CA ARG A 303 2.51 1.05 20.17
C ARG A 303 1.84 2.26 19.53
N LEU A 304 2.64 3.17 18.95
CA LEU A 304 2.12 4.36 18.30
C LEU A 304 1.39 4.02 17.00
N ALA A 305 1.86 3.02 16.26
CA ALA A 305 1.17 2.50 15.09
C ALA A 305 -0.23 1.96 15.46
N GLU A 306 -0.31 1.12 16.49
CA GLU A 306 -1.57 0.57 16.98
C GLU A 306 -2.53 1.67 17.45
N GLU A 307 -2.04 2.64 18.23
CA GLU A 307 -2.84 3.79 18.69
C GLU A 307 -3.36 4.63 17.51
N ALA A 308 -2.52 4.88 16.50
CA ALA A 308 -2.92 5.62 15.30
C ALA A 308 -3.99 4.86 14.50
N PHE A 309 -3.83 3.56 14.28
CA PHE A 309 -4.83 2.75 13.60
C PHE A 309 -6.14 2.67 14.40
N LYS A 310 -6.09 2.42 15.71
CA LYS A 310 -7.30 2.40 16.57
C LYS A 310 -8.02 3.73 16.55
N LYS A 311 -7.30 4.84 16.71
CA LYS A 311 -7.86 6.20 16.64
C LYS A 311 -8.56 6.43 15.30
N THR A 312 -7.94 6.01 14.20
CA THR A 312 -8.51 6.12 12.85
C THR A 312 -9.74 5.24 12.69
N PHE A 313 -9.74 4.03 13.25
CA PHE A 313 -10.88 3.12 13.25
C PHE A 313 -12.08 3.68 14.00
N TYR A 314 -11.85 4.21 15.21
CA TYR A 314 -12.91 4.73 16.06
C TYR A 314 -13.45 6.10 15.62
N SER A 315 -12.79 6.80 14.69
CA SER A 315 -13.29 8.09 14.18
C SER A 315 -14.59 7.92 13.37
N ASN A 316 -14.70 6.84 12.59
CA ASN A 316 -15.93 6.46 11.91
C ASN A 316 -15.95 4.95 11.62
N ARG A 317 -16.34 4.16 12.63
CA ARG A 317 -16.37 2.69 12.57
C ARG A 317 -17.29 2.10 11.50
N LYS A 318 -18.17 2.88 10.89
CA LYS A 318 -19.11 2.39 9.86
C LYS A 318 -18.61 2.66 8.46
N HIS A 319 -17.55 3.46 8.32
CA HIS A 319 -17.04 3.85 7.01
C HIS A 319 -16.44 2.64 6.29
N PRO A 320 -16.77 2.39 5.00
CA PRO A 320 -16.30 1.22 4.26
C PRO A 320 -14.77 1.07 4.22
N LEU A 321 -14.05 2.18 4.23
CA LEU A 321 -12.58 2.22 4.26
C LEU A 321 -11.95 1.63 5.52
N GLN A 322 -12.70 1.52 6.62
CA GLN A 322 -12.18 0.97 7.86
C GLN A 322 -11.76 -0.50 7.75
N ARG A 323 -12.22 -1.21 6.71
CA ARG A 323 -11.76 -2.57 6.40
C ARG A 323 -10.23 -2.68 6.26
N TYR A 324 -9.58 -1.67 5.69
CA TYR A 324 -8.11 -1.66 5.51
C TYR A 324 -7.37 -1.30 6.78
N ILE A 325 -7.96 -0.43 7.60
CA ILE A 325 -7.44 -0.15 8.95
C ILE A 325 -7.49 -1.43 9.78
N LEU A 326 -8.62 -2.13 9.79
CA LEU A 326 -8.78 -3.40 10.48
C LEU A 326 -7.82 -4.48 9.93
N ARG A 327 -7.64 -4.57 8.61
CA ARG A 327 -6.64 -5.47 8.01
C ARG A 327 -5.24 -5.15 8.51
N ASN A 328 -4.84 -3.88 8.49
CA ASN A 328 -3.52 -3.44 8.97
C ASN A 328 -3.32 -3.67 10.46
N ILE A 329 -4.35 -3.45 11.30
CA ILE A 329 -4.31 -3.84 12.71
C ILE A 329 -4.12 -5.35 12.82
N GLY A 330 -4.85 -6.15 12.05
CA GLY A 330 -4.73 -7.61 12.04
C GLY A 330 -3.31 -8.07 11.70
N LEU A 331 -2.70 -7.51 10.65
CA LEU A 331 -1.32 -7.79 10.29
C LEU A 331 -0.34 -7.31 11.37
N LEU A 332 -0.57 -6.14 11.97
CA LEU A 332 0.25 -5.65 13.07
C LEU A 332 0.21 -6.61 14.25
N MET A 333 -0.98 -7.09 14.65
CA MET A 333 -1.15 -8.09 15.72
C MET A 333 -0.44 -9.39 15.38
N LEU A 334 -0.57 -9.88 14.14
CA LEU A 334 0.11 -11.07 13.67
C LEU A 334 1.64 -10.93 13.75
N ALA A 335 2.19 -9.75 13.42
CA ALA A 335 3.62 -9.46 13.56
C ALA A 335 4.10 -9.48 15.01
N GLY A 336 3.19 -9.26 15.96
CA GLY A 336 3.43 -9.39 17.39
C GLY A 336 3.15 -10.79 17.94
N LYS A 337 2.90 -11.77 17.07
CA LYS A 337 2.52 -13.16 17.40
C LYS A 337 1.17 -13.28 18.13
N ASP A 338 0.28 -12.30 17.98
CA ASP A 338 -1.10 -12.36 18.46
C ASP A 338 -2.06 -12.77 17.33
N ALA A 339 -2.06 -14.07 17.03
CA ALA A 339 -2.90 -14.65 15.98
C ALA A 339 -4.41 -14.62 16.32
N ALA A 340 -4.76 -14.62 17.61
CA ALA A 340 -6.15 -14.59 18.05
C ALA A 340 -6.79 -13.23 17.72
N THR A 341 -6.15 -12.14 18.12
CA THR A 341 -6.62 -10.78 17.80
C THR A 341 -6.52 -10.52 16.30
N ALA A 342 -5.45 -10.98 15.63
CA ALA A 342 -5.33 -10.87 14.18
C ALA A 342 -6.53 -11.49 13.45
N GLY A 343 -6.90 -12.72 13.81
CA GLY A 343 -8.06 -13.40 13.23
C GLY A 343 -9.37 -12.65 13.42
N GLU A 344 -9.58 -12.07 14.61
CA GLU A 344 -10.78 -11.27 14.88
C GLU A 344 -10.81 -9.97 14.07
N MET A 345 -9.67 -9.28 13.93
CA MET A 345 -9.60 -8.06 13.12
C MET A 345 -9.84 -8.34 11.63
N LEU A 346 -9.28 -9.42 11.08
CA LEU A 346 -9.55 -9.83 9.69
C LEU A 346 -11.03 -10.23 9.52
N ARG A 347 -11.61 -10.95 10.48
CA ARG A 347 -13.04 -11.31 10.46
C ARG A 347 -13.93 -10.06 10.47
N LEU A 348 -13.62 -9.08 11.32
CA LEU A 348 -14.35 -7.81 11.36
C LEU A 348 -14.20 -7.04 10.05
N ALA A 349 -12.99 -7.01 9.46
CA ALA A 349 -12.75 -6.38 8.16
C ALA A 349 -13.62 -7.00 7.04
N ARG A 350 -13.82 -8.33 7.05
CA ARG A 350 -14.72 -9.03 6.11
C ARG A 350 -16.18 -8.59 6.25
N GLY A 351 -16.59 -8.25 7.48
CA GLY A 351 -17.93 -7.77 7.77
C GLY A 351 -18.32 -6.47 7.06
N PHE A 352 -17.34 -5.68 6.58
CA PHE A 352 -17.60 -4.44 5.85
C PHE A 352 -17.92 -4.64 4.36
N LYS A 353 -17.46 -5.73 3.72
CA LYS A 353 -17.72 -6.02 2.31
C LYS A 353 -17.62 -7.52 2.03
N LYS A 354 -18.70 -8.13 1.53
CA LYS A 354 -18.68 -9.51 1.02
C LYS A 354 -17.92 -9.54 -0.32
N GLY A 355 -17.07 -10.55 -0.53
CA GLY A 355 -16.35 -10.75 -1.81
C GLY A 355 -14.95 -10.13 -1.89
N TYR A 356 -14.29 -9.83 -0.76
CA TYR A 356 -12.89 -9.41 -0.75
C TYR A 356 -11.97 -10.63 -0.63
N THR A 357 -11.72 -11.25 -1.79
CA THR A 357 -11.17 -12.60 -1.87
C THR A 357 -9.78 -12.78 -1.24
N LEU A 358 -8.94 -11.73 -1.24
CA LEU A 358 -7.64 -11.76 -0.56
C LEU A 358 -7.81 -11.91 0.96
N LEU A 359 -8.67 -11.10 1.57
CA LEU A 359 -8.93 -11.15 3.01
C LEU A 359 -9.66 -12.44 3.42
N ASP A 360 -10.52 -12.97 2.56
CA ASP A 360 -11.14 -14.28 2.78
C ASP A 360 -10.07 -15.37 2.85
N LYS A 361 -9.11 -15.40 1.92
CA LYS A 361 -7.97 -16.34 1.93
C LYS A 361 -7.03 -16.13 3.12
N GLU A 362 -6.66 -14.89 3.42
CA GLU A 362 -5.81 -14.55 4.58
C GLU A 362 -6.48 -14.97 5.90
N SER A 363 -7.80 -14.77 6.00
CA SER A 363 -8.61 -15.24 7.13
C SER A 363 -8.68 -16.77 7.21
N GLU A 364 -8.79 -17.47 6.09
CA GLU A 364 -8.76 -18.94 6.04
C GLU A 364 -7.39 -19.51 6.45
N LEU A 365 -6.29 -18.86 6.05
CA LEU A 365 -4.93 -19.25 6.43
C LEU A 365 -4.75 -19.20 7.96
N LEU A 366 -5.28 -18.15 8.63
CA LEU A 366 -5.28 -18.09 10.09
C LEU A 366 -6.17 -19.16 10.74
N GLY A 367 -7.25 -19.57 10.07
CA GLY A 367 -8.15 -20.62 10.56
C GLY A 367 -7.56 -22.03 10.44
N LYS A 368 -6.71 -22.29 9.44
CA LYS A 368 -6.04 -23.58 9.20
C LYS A 368 -4.78 -23.79 10.06
N ASN A 369 -4.22 -22.71 10.61
CA ASN A 369 -3.03 -22.72 11.47
C ASN A 369 -3.36 -22.62 12.97
N ARG A 370 -4.63 -22.77 13.36
CA ARG A 370 -5.04 -23.07 14.74
C ARG A 370 -5.08 -24.57 14.94
#